data_AF-A0A9N8MDX9-F1
#
_entry.id   AF-A0A9N8MDX9-F1
#
_cell.length_a   1.000
_cell.length_b   1.000
_cell.length_c   1.000
_cell.angle_alpha   90.00
_cell.angle_beta   90.00
_cell.angle_gamma   90.00
#
_symmetry.space_group_name_H-M   'P 1'
#
loop_
_entity.id
_entity.type
_entity.pdbx_description
1 polymer ?
#
loop_
_entity_poly.entity_id
_entity_poly.type
_entity_poly.pdbx_seq_one_letter_code
_entity_poly.pdbx_strand_id
1 'polypeptide(L)'
;MNNFFLKTIFIISLFFIKFYNAQNVKIEGLIKQPTNEIRRSSIVINDTLNKIPESDRSRRDEILRNQNLVTVNDDKGYFTITAKPSDSIFFRFGRFYHPEKYLISDLMKLDKIIIDPKSIPCIPQKKCDQEIPSHLYIFVGKKINVSYVDTSMYCGGRRMDTKYNAVYQIEQEFGEHHLKPTINFTAYDHDSKYEYDFTNYDNVLIFVGEFCGDLIQLKYQFFPVYKTKDGRWATPIDTYMESSYKSDQFIPTNIIFDKPVAFDLLRSNKNPSEEQIAQLKKIKFSEKYYKIENGKVIPIMGRYAEDLVKLWNELYWEKLK
;
A
#
# COMPACT_ATOMS: atom_id res chain seq x y z
N MET A 1 26.48 72.20 13.98
CA MET A 1 26.23 70.75 14.17
C MET A 1 25.00 70.37 13.36
N ASN A 2 25.05 70.49 12.04
CA ASN A 2 25.49 69.51 11.04
C ASN A 2 24.44 68.43 10.73
N ASN A 3 23.52 68.82 9.85
CA ASN A 3 22.61 67.97 9.08
C ASN A 3 23.34 66.78 8.40
N PHE A 4 24.65 66.92 8.16
CA PHE A 4 25.53 65.86 7.66
C PHE A 4 25.74 64.74 8.71
N PHE A 5 25.92 65.08 9.98
CA PHE A 5 26.14 64.10 11.05
C PHE A 5 24.86 63.29 11.33
N LEU A 6 23.69 63.93 11.29
CA LEU A 6 22.39 63.24 11.37
C LEU A 6 22.16 62.28 10.19
N LYS A 7 22.48 62.72 8.95
CA LYS A 7 22.38 61.85 7.75
C LYS A 7 23.33 60.66 7.83
N THR A 8 24.55 60.85 8.30
CA THR A 8 25.51 59.75 8.48
C THR A 8 25.04 58.77 9.55
N ILE A 9 24.52 59.23 10.69
CA ILE A 9 23.93 58.36 11.73
C ILE A 9 22.72 57.59 11.18
N PHE A 10 21.86 58.25 10.38
CA PHE A 10 20.69 57.60 9.79
C PHE A 10 21.07 56.53 8.75
N ILE A 11 22.08 56.80 7.92
CA ILE A 11 22.63 55.84 6.96
C ILE A 11 23.26 54.65 7.71
N ILE A 12 24.07 54.92 8.75
CA ILE A 12 24.69 53.88 9.56
C ILE A 12 23.61 53.02 10.25
N SER A 13 22.57 53.64 10.82
CA SER A 13 21.43 52.93 11.43
C SER A 13 20.67 52.07 10.43
N LEU A 14 20.41 52.57 9.22
CA LEU A 14 19.81 51.79 8.12
C LEU A 14 20.71 50.61 7.68
N PHE A 15 22.04 50.80 7.69
CA PHE A 15 22.99 49.72 7.41
C PHE A 15 22.96 48.66 8.53
N PHE A 16 22.93 49.05 9.80
CA PHE A 16 22.82 48.10 10.92
C PHE A 16 21.52 47.29 10.87
N ILE A 17 20.38 47.92 10.58
CA ILE A 17 19.09 47.22 10.41
C ILE A 17 19.15 46.19 9.27
N LYS A 18 19.91 46.46 8.19
CA LYS A 18 20.12 45.49 7.10
C LYS A 18 21.06 44.35 7.48
N PHE A 19 22.10 44.60 8.26
CA PHE A 19 23.03 43.56 8.72
C PHE A 19 22.37 42.56 9.69
N TYR A 20 21.53 43.02 10.62
CA TYR A 20 20.78 42.12 11.51
C TYR A 20 19.79 41.21 10.75
N ASN A 21 19.21 41.68 9.64
CA ASN A 21 18.30 40.89 8.82
C ASN A 21 19.01 39.85 7.92
N ALA A 22 20.33 39.90 7.80
CA ALA A 22 21.13 39.05 6.92
C ALA A 22 21.76 37.85 7.65
N GLN A 23 21.86 37.89 8.99
CA GLN A 23 22.48 36.83 9.77
C GLN A 23 21.53 35.64 9.92
N ASN A 24 22.05 34.44 9.73
CA ASN A 24 21.30 33.23 10.00
C ASN A 24 21.13 33.03 11.51
N VAL A 25 19.94 32.63 11.93
CA VAL A 25 19.60 32.26 13.29
C VAL A 25 19.20 30.79 13.33
N LYS A 26 19.56 30.11 14.43
CA LYS A 26 19.09 28.75 14.71
C LYS A 26 17.73 28.86 15.39
N ILE A 27 16.73 28.19 14.82
CA ILE A 27 15.39 28.06 15.36
C ILE A 27 15.16 26.62 15.78
N GLU A 28 14.68 26.43 17.00
CA GLU A 28 14.36 25.13 17.56
C GLU A 28 13.01 25.15 18.26
N GLY A 29 12.31 24.03 18.22
CA GLY A 29 10.96 23.93 18.76
C GLY A 29 10.41 22.52 18.77
N LEU A 30 9.16 22.39 19.19
CA LEU A 30 8.44 21.13 19.25
C LEU A 30 7.19 21.19 18.37
N ILE A 31 6.98 20.15 17.58
CA ILE A 31 5.74 19.89 16.86
C ILE A 31 4.94 18.88 17.67
N LYS A 32 3.71 19.24 18.08
CA LYS A 32 2.80 18.27 18.68
C LYS A 32 2.51 17.17 17.67
N GLN A 33 2.81 15.93 18.05
CA GLN A 33 2.79 14.81 17.13
C GLN A 33 1.36 14.48 16.70
N PRO A 34 1.10 14.36 15.38
CA PRO A 34 -0.14 13.82 14.85
C PRO A 34 -0.46 12.47 15.49
N THR A 35 -1.68 12.29 16.00
CA THR A 35 -2.12 11.00 16.57
C THR A 35 -2.44 9.97 15.49
N ASN A 36 -2.72 10.41 14.26
CA ASN A 36 -3.29 9.58 13.19
C ASN A 36 -2.50 9.60 11.87
N GLU A 37 -1.29 10.19 11.81
CA GLU A 37 -0.50 10.31 10.57
C GLU A 37 1.02 10.14 10.81
N ILE A 38 1.81 10.42 9.76
CA ILE A 38 3.26 10.35 9.74
C ILE A 38 3.84 11.23 10.87
N ARG A 39 4.68 10.62 11.71
CA ARG A 39 5.34 11.34 12.83
C ARG A 39 6.36 12.38 12.37
N ARG A 40 6.86 12.25 11.14
CA ARG A 40 7.83 13.19 10.54
C ARG A 40 7.14 14.22 9.66
N SER A 41 7.17 15.45 10.12
CA SER A 41 6.71 16.64 9.41
C SER A 41 7.83 17.18 8.55
N SER A 42 7.50 17.59 7.33
CA SER A 42 8.46 18.31 6.47
C SER A 42 8.46 19.79 6.82
N ILE A 43 9.64 20.33 7.03
CA ILE A 43 9.86 21.72 7.45
C ILE A 43 10.71 22.38 6.36
N VAL A 44 10.17 23.40 5.70
CA VAL A 44 10.74 23.97 4.46
C VAL A 44 10.87 25.48 4.56
N ILE A 45 12.05 26.01 4.22
CA ILE A 45 12.30 27.45 4.13
C ILE A 45 11.75 28.01 2.82
N ASN A 46 11.05 29.15 2.93
CA ASN A 46 10.53 29.97 1.83
C ASN A 46 9.71 29.21 0.79
N ASP A 47 9.06 28.12 1.21
CA ASP A 47 8.28 27.23 0.35
C ASP A 47 9.07 26.69 -0.86
N THR A 48 10.40 26.62 -0.73
CA THR A 48 11.33 26.34 -1.85
C THR A 48 11.00 25.03 -2.57
N LEU A 49 10.60 24.00 -1.83
CA LEU A 49 10.25 22.70 -2.40
C LEU A 49 8.96 22.74 -3.24
N ASN A 50 7.97 23.56 -2.91
CA ASN A 50 6.69 23.59 -3.64
C ASN A 50 6.69 24.48 -4.86
N LYS A 51 7.67 25.38 -4.94
CA LYS A 51 7.93 26.19 -6.13
C LYS A 51 8.53 25.37 -7.28
N ILE A 52 8.91 24.12 -7.05
CA ILE A 52 9.43 23.21 -8.08
C ILE A 52 8.32 22.25 -8.53
N PRO A 53 8.04 22.14 -9.85
CA PRO A 53 7.09 21.18 -10.39
C PRO A 53 7.43 19.73 -10.00
N GLU A 54 6.41 18.91 -9.73
CA GLU A 54 6.61 17.50 -9.37
C GLU A 54 7.31 16.67 -10.47
N SER A 55 7.19 17.09 -11.73
CA SER A 55 7.86 16.47 -12.87
C SER A 55 9.38 16.65 -12.85
N ASP A 56 9.90 17.70 -12.21
CA ASP A 56 11.34 17.98 -12.11
C ASP A 56 11.94 17.28 -10.88
N ARG A 57 11.99 15.95 -10.95
CA ARG A 57 12.46 15.11 -9.84
C ARG A 57 13.90 15.43 -9.42
N SER A 58 14.79 15.65 -10.38
CA SER A 58 16.21 15.88 -10.10
C SER A 58 16.43 17.11 -9.22
N ARG A 59 15.76 18.22 -9.52
CA ARG A 59 15.89 19.46 -8.75
C ARG A 59 15.21 19.36 -7.39
N ARG A 60 14.08 18.64 -7.30
CA ARG A 60 13.42 18.37 -6.01
C ARG A 60 14.31 17.55 -5.08
N ASP A 61 14.97 16.52 -5.61
CA ASP A 61 15.90 15.68 -4.84
C ASP A 61 17.11 16.47 -4.33
N GLU A 62 17.60 17.44 -5.11
CA GLU A 62 18.65 18.36 -4.68
C GLU A 62 18.20 19.21 -3.47
N ILE A 63 17.01 19.82 -3.53
CA ILE A 63 16.46 20.60 -2.42
C ILE A 63 16.23 19.73 -1.18
N LEU A 64 15.67 18.53 -1.35
CA LEU A 64 15.40 17.61 -0.23
C LEU A 64 16.68 17.19 0.51
N ARG A 65 17.82 17.14 -0.17
CA ARG A 65 19.13 16.87 0.45
C ARG A 65 19.76 18.10 1.12
N ASN A 66 19.25 19.30 0.86
CA ASN A 66 19.79 20.53 1.42
C ASN A 66 19.17 20.83 2.79
N GLN A 67 19.92 20.49 3.85
CA GLN A 67 19.50 20.69 5.25
C GLN A 67 19.30 22.16 5.65
N ASN A 68 19.81 23.11 4.86
CA ASN A 68 19.56 24.54 5.08
C ASN A 68 18.20 25.00 4.52
N LEU A 69 17.55 24.19 3.68
CA LEU A 69 16.27 24.49 3.06
C LEU A 69 15.16 23.57 3.56
N VAL A 70 15.49 22.32 3.88
CA VAL A 70 14.54 21.30 4.32
C VAL A 70 15.08 20.56 5.53
N THR A 71 14.25 20.41 6.55
CA THR A 71 14.51 19.52 7.68
C THR A 71 13.24 18.76 8.04
N VAL A 72 13.36 17.84 9.00
CA VAL A 72 12.23 17.11 9.59
C VAL A 72 12.36 17.12 11.11
N ASN A 73 11.27 16.92 11.82
CA ASN A 73 11.34 16.65 13.25
C ASN A 73 11.82 15.22 13.55
N ASP A 74 12.35 15.03 14.75
CA ASP A 74 12.65 13.72 15.32
C ASP A 74 11.38 13.00 15.80
N ASP A 75 11.52 11.78 16.33
CA ASP A 75 10.40 10.95 16.75
C ASP A 75 9.67 11.49 18.01
N LYS A 76 10.24 12.49 18.69
CA LYS A 76 9.64 13.22 19.81
C LYS A 76 9.01 14.55 19.38
N GLY A 77 9.11 14.90 18.10
CA GLY A 77 8.60 16.15 17.55
C GLY A 77 9.56 17.33 17.61
N TYR A 78 10.80 17.13 18.06
CA TYR A 78 11.78 18.19 18.10
C TYR A 78 12.32 18.49 16.71
N PHE A 79 12.45 19.77 16.37
CA PHE A 79 13.08 20.21 15.13
C PHE A 79 14.12 21.30 15.38
N THR A 80 15.08 21.38 14.47
CA THR A 80 16.07 22.46 14.40
C THR A 80 16.29 22.86 12.96
N ILE A 81 16.34 24.16 12.69
CA ILE A 81 16.67 24.71 11.37
C ILE A 81 17.41 26.04 11.49
N THR A 82 18.29 26.32 10.55
CA THR A 82 19.02 27.58 10.46
C THR A 82 18.47 28.40 9.30
N ALA A 83 18.00 29.62 9.58
CA ALA A 83 17.33 30.48 8.59
C ALA A 83 17.55 31.97 8.91
N LYS A 84 17.24 32.87 7.98
CA LYS A 84 17.32 34.32 8.22
C LYS A 84 16.04 34.83 8.89
N PRO A 85 16.08 35.91 9.70
CA PRO A 85 14.89 36.54 10.27
C PRO A 85 13.82 36.96 9.24
N SER A 86 14.26 37.24 8.01
CA SER A 86 13.40 37.61 6.88
C SER A 86 12.77 36.41 6.16
N ASP A 87 13.24 35.19 6.43
CA ASP A 87 12.69 33.98 5.83
C ASP A 87 11.33 33.62 6.45
N SER A 88 10.60 32.81 5.69
CA SER A 88 9.41 32.11 6.16
C SER A 88 9.70 30.62 6.30
N ILE A 89 9.10 29.99 7.30
CA ILE A 89 9.16 28.55 7.53
C ILE A 89 7.78 27.95 7.31
N PHE A 90 7.75 26.84 6.58
CA PHE A 90 6.54 26.10 6.25
C PHE A 90 6.61 24.73 6.90
N PHE A 91 5.54 24.37 7.60
CA PHE A 91 5.38 23.05 8.20
C PHE A 91 4.31 22.25 7.46
N ARG A 92 4.61 20.98 7.20
CA ARG A 92 3.71 20.01 6.54
C ARG A 92 3.64 18.73 7.34
N PHE A 93 2.45 18.41 7.84
CA PHE A 93 2.25 17.36 8.84
C PHE A 93 1.62 16.07 8.28
N GLY A 94 1.20 16.09 7.01
CA GLY A 94 0.60 14.97 6.29
C GLY A 94 -0.70 15.40 5.60
N ARG A 95 -1.54 14.44 5.18
CA ARG A 95 -2.71 14.72 4.34
C ARG A 95 -3.85 15.35 5.14
N PHE A 96 -4.03 14.93 6.40
CA PHE A 96 -5.15 15.35 7.23
C PHE A 96 -4.80 16.48 8.19
N TYR A 97 -3.89 17.36 7.78
CA TYR A 97 -3.51 18.55 8.53
C TYR A 97 -3.31 19.74 7.59
N HIS A 98 -3.67 20.93 8.06
CA HIS A 98 -3.38 22.15 7.32
C HIS A 98 -1.88 22.47 7.38
N PRO A 99 -1.25 22.87 6.26
CA PRO A 99 0.10 23.39 6.30
C PRO A 99 0.11 24.71 7.09
N GLU A 100 1.17 24.92 7.85
CA GLU A 100 1.33 26.14 8.66
C GLU A 100 2.54 26.94 8.20
N LYS A 101 2.43 28.27 8.25
CA LYS A 101 3.45 29.20 7.79
C LYS A 101 3.72 30.24 8.87
N TYR A 102 4.98 30.46 9.16
CA TYR A 102 5.44 31.48 10.10
C TYR A 102 6.58 32.29 9.50
N LEU A 103 6.69 33.56 9.89
CA LEU A 103 7.93 34.31 9.70
C LEU A 103 8.91 33.92 10.79
N ILE A 104 10.19 33.77 10.44
CA ILE A 104 11.23 33.44 11.43
C ILE A 104 11.30 34.53 12.50
N SER A 105 11.23 35.80 12.10
CA SER A 105 11.20 36.94 13.03
C SER A 105 10.04 36.92 14.02
N ASP A 106 8.91 36.29 13.71
CA ASP A 106 7.81 36.14 14.65
C ASP A 106 8.05 34.99 15.62
N LEU A 107 8.62 33.88 15.15
CA LEU A 107 9.00 32.75 16.00
C LEU A 107 10.09 33.12 17.02
N MET A 108 11.02 34.00 16.62
CA MET A 108 12.09 34.50 17.50
C MET A 108 11.58 35.31 18.70
N LYS A 109 10.33 35.80 18.65
CA LYS A 109 9.72 36.56 19.76
C LYS A 109 9.11 35.65 20.82
N LEU A 110 9.06 34.34 20.57
CA LEU A 110 8.46 33.36 21.47
C LEU A 110 9.52 32.79 22.42
N ASP A 111 9.20 32.71 23.71
CA ASP A 111 10.05 32.03 24.70
C ASP A 111 10.17 30.53 24.41
N LYS A 112 9.12 29.95 23.81
CA LYS A 112 9.06 28.54 23.41
C LYS A 112 8.24 28.38 22.15
N ILE A 113 8.83 27.73 21.15
CA ILE A 113 8.15 27.43 19.89
C ILE A 113 7.47 26.06 20.00
N ILE A 114 6.14 26.07 20.04
CA ILE A 114 5.30 24.88 19.97
C ILE A 114 4.37 25.04 18.78
N ILE A 115 4.48 24.14 17.82
CA ILE A 115 3.62 24.08 16.64
C ILE A 115 2.56 23.03 16.90
N ASP A 116 1.29 23.41 16.77
CA ASP A 116 0.13 22.56 17.04
C ASP A 116 -0.69 22.36 15.77
N PRO A 117 -0.46 21.27 15.02
CA PRO A 117 -1.04 21.07 13.71
C PRO A 117 -2.57 21.05 13.74
N LYS A 118 -3.20 21.93 12.96
CA LYS A 118 -4.66 21.93 12.79
C LYS A 118 -5.12 20.76 11.91
N SER A 119 -5.90 19.85 12.49
CA SER A 119 -6.39 18.65 11.80
C SER A 119 -7.54 18.95 10.83
N ILE A 120 -7.61 18.12 9.79
CA ILE A 120 -8.71 18.01 8.84
C ILE A 120 -9.48 16.74 9.19
N PRO A 121 -10.84 16.75 9.23
CA PRO A 121 -11.63 15.56 9.51
C PRO A 121 -11.32 14.40 8.55
N CYS A 122 -11.15 13.21 9.11
CA CYS A 122 -10.93 11.96 8.39
C CYS A 122 -11.67 10.80 9.08
N ILE A 123 -11.87 9.71 8.34
CA ILE A 123 -12.52 8.49 8.85
C ILE A 123 -11.50 7.68 9.64
N PRO A 124 -11.64 7.52 10.97
CA PRO A 124 -10.69 6.76 11.76
C PRO A 124 -10.71 5.29 11.34
N GLN A 125 -9.57 4.62 11.48
CA GLN A 125 -9.49 3.18 11.28
C GLN A 125 -10.19 2.48 12.44
N LYS A 126 -11.00 1.48 12.13
CA LYS A 126 -11.47 0.54 13.14
C LYS A 126 -10.25 -0.22 13.68
N LYS A 127 -10.00 -0.10 14.97
CA LYS A 127 -8.97 -0.90 15.64
C LYS A 127 -9.50 -2.31 15.85
N CYS A 128 -8.67 -3.30 15.54
CA CYS A 128 -8.91 -4.69 15.85
C CYS A 128 -7.58 -5.30 16.31
N ASP A 129 -7.58 -5.87 17.50
CA ASP A 129 -6.44 -6.50 18.16
C ASP A 129 -6.47 -8.03 18.04
N GLN A 130 -7.47 -8.57 17.35
CA GLN A 130 -7.53 -10.00 17.04
C GLN A 130 -6.46 -10.38 16.02
N GLU A 131 -5.56 -11.25 16.43
CA GLU A 131 -4.56 -11.86 15.54
C GLU A 131 -5.14 -13.05 14.78
N ILE A 132 -6.10 -13.76 15.39
CA ILE A 132 -6.77 -14.93 14.83
C ILE A 132 -8.28 -14.62 14.72
N PRO A 133 -8.93 -14.99 13.60
CA PRO A 133 -10.36 -14.77 13.43
C PRO A 133 -11.19 -15.62 14.40
N SER A 134 -12.33 -15.08 14.80
CA SER A 134 -13.33 -15.77 15.62
C SER A 134 -14.08 -16.87 14.86
N HIS A 135 -14.29 -16.67 13.56
CA HIS A 135 -14.86 -17.65 12.63
C HIS A 135 -14.04 -17.70 11.34
N LEU A 136 -13.88 -18.88 10.77
CA LEU A 136 -13.16 -19.08 9.51
C LEU A 136 -14.05 -19.76 8.46
N TYR A 137 -14.42 -18.98 7.45
CA TYR A 137 -15.17 -19.44 6.29
C TYR A 137 -14.19 -19.75 5.15
N ILE A 138 -14.19 -21.00 4.70
CA ILE A 138 -13.42 -21.45 3.54
C ILE A 138 -14.41 -22.00 2.54
N PHE A 139 -14.46 -21.43 1.35
CA PHE A 139 -15.47 -21.81 0.36
C PHE A 139 -14.99 -21.57 -1.06
N VAL A 140 -15.54 -22.34 -1.99
CA VAL A 140 -15.56 -21.94 -3.40
C VAL A 140 -16.71 -20.96 -3.59
N GLY A 141 -16.35 -19.75 -4.00
CA GLY A 141 -17.28 -18.67 -4.25
C GLY A 141 -17.34 -18.29 -5.72
N LYS A 142 -18.55 -18.09 -6.23
CA LYS A 142 -18.80 -17.43 -7.51
C LYS A 142 -18.98 -15.94 -7.31
N LYS A 143 -18.18 -15.14 -8.02
CA LYS A 143 -18.19 -13.67 -7.95
C LYS A 143 -19.55 -13.13 -8.37
N ILE A 144 -20.15 -12.32 -7.50
CA ILE A 144 -21.33 -11.49 -7.83
C ILE A 144 -20.86 -10.08 -8.13
N ASN A 145 -20.08 -9.48 -7.21
CA ASN A 145 -19.55 -8.13 -7.37
C ASN A 145 -18.26 -7.97 -6.56
N VAL A 146 -17.25 -7.33 -7.14
CA VAL A 146 -16.07 -6.84 -6.42
C VAL A 146 -15.82 -5.42 -6.85
N SER A 147 -15.88 -4.49 -5.90
CA SER A 147 -15.75 -3.06 -6.16
C SER A 147 -14.68 -2.43 -5.29
N TYR A 148 -13.86 -1.57 -5.90
CA TYR A 148 -12.89 -0.74 -5.19
C TYR A 148 -13.58 0.16 -4.15
N VAL A 149 -12.94 0.33 -3.00
CA VAL A 149 -13.36 1.27 -1.96
C VAL A 149 -12.39 2.44 -1.96
N ASP A 150 -12.92 3.64 -2.21
CA ASP A 150 -12.13 4.85 -2.02
C ASP A 150 -11.78 5.02 -0.54
N THR A 151 -10.49 4.88 -0.24
CA THR A 151 -9.95 5.01 1.11
C THR A 151 -9.28 6.36 1.33
N SER A 152 -9.44 7.29 0.39
CA SER A 152 -8.80 8.59 0.41
C SER A 152 -9.19 9.41 1.64
N MET A 153 -10.39 9.25 2.19
CA MET A 153 -10.85 9.99 3.37
C MET A 153 -10.49 9.34 4.71
N TYR A 154 -9.85 8.16 4.72
CA TYR A 154 -9.52 7.47 5.96
C TYR A 154 -8.19 7.96 6.54
N CYS A 155 -8.17 8.17 7.85
CA CYS A 155 -6.98 8.53 8.60
C CYS A 155 -5.87 7.48 8.48
N GLY A 156 -4.61 7.90 8.63
CA GLY A 156 -3.43 7.04 8.49
C GLY A 156 -2.61 7.36 7.24
N GLY A 157 -1.30 7.05 7.27
CA GLY A 157 -0.38 7.31 6.17
C GLY A 157 -0.69 6.53 4.88
N ARG A 158 0.21 6.60 3.89
CA ARG A 158 0.06 5.94 2.58
C ARG A 158 -0.34 4.47 2.75
N ARG A 159 -1.59 4.17 2.34
CA ARG A 159 -2.07 2.79 2.23
C ARG A 159 -1.38 2.15 1.05
N MET A 160 -0.65 1.08 1.33
CA MET A 160 -0.02 0.25 0.30
C MET A 160 -0.99 -0.81 -0.24
N ASP A 161 -2.07 -1.08 0.49
CA ASP A 161 -3.12 -2.01 0.10
C ASP A 161 -4.36 -1.27 -0.43
N THR A 162 -4.86 -1.75 -1.55
CA THR A 162 -6.14 -1.43 -2.17
C THR A 162 -7.25 -2.18 -1.43
N LYS A 163 -8.31 -1.47 -1.01
CA LYS A 163 -9.47 -2.06 -0.33
C LYS A 163 -10.58 -2.38 -1.35
N TYR A 164 -11.19 -3.56 -1.20
CA TYR A 164 -12.35 -3.99 -1.98
C TYR A 164 -13.50 -4.40 -1.07
N ASN A 165 -14.72 -4.11 -1.54
CA ASN A 165 -15.93 -4.78 -1.06
C ASN A 165 -16.22 -5.92 -2.01
N ALA A 166 -16.28 -7.15 -1.48
CA ALA A 166 -16.47 -8.37 -2.24
C ALA A 166 -17.79 -9.04 -1.85
N VAL A 167 -18.55 -9.47 -2.87
CA VAL A 167 -19.82 -10.18 -2.75
C VAL A 167 -19.75 -11.43 -3.60
N TYR A 168 -19.92 -12.58 -2.96
CA TYR A 168 -19.80 -13.89 -3.60
C TYR A 168 -20.99 -14.78 -3.24
N GLN A 169 -21.45 -15.57 -4.20
CA GLN A 169 -22.33 -16.71 -3.96
C GLN A 169 -21.48 -17.90 -3.53
N ILE A 170 -21.87 -18.59 -2.47
CA ILE A 170 -21.21 -19.80 -1.98
C ILE A 170 -21.65 -20.99 -2.82
N GLU A 171 -20.71 -21.66 -3.47
CA GLU A 171 -20.94 -22.84 -4.31
C GLU A 171 -20.61 -24.14 -3.56
N GLN A 172 -19.58 -24.13 -2.71
CA GLN A 172 -19.18 -25.26 -1.87
C GLN A 172 -18.40 -24.78 -0.65
N GLU A 173 -18.74 -25.28 0.53
CA GLU A 173 -18.07 -24.95 1.80
C GLU A 173 -17.04 -26.02 2.18
N PHE A 174 -15.95 -25.59 2.81
CA PHE A 174 -14.87 -26.42 3.35
C PHE A 174 -14.49 -26.02 4.78
N GLY A 175 -14.89 -24.84 5.23
CA GLY A 175 -14.71 -24.34 6.59
C GLY A 175 -16.02 -24.33 7.36
N GLU A 176 -16.20 -23.31 8.21
CA GLU A 176 -17.45 -23.12 8.94
C GLU A 176 -18.60 -22.78 7.99
N HIS A 177 -19.82 -23.20 8.35
CA HIS A 177 -21.03 -22.97 7.58
C HIS A 177 -21.49 -21.51 7.68
N HIS A 178 -21.81 -20.88 6.54
CA HIS A 178 -22.39 -19.55 6.49
C HIS A 178 -23.91 -19.61 6.29
N LEU A 179 -24.65 -18.91 7.16
CA LEU A 179 -26.13 -18.97 7.18
C LEU A 179 -26.81 -18.48 5.89
N LYS A 180 -26.13 -17.65 5.10
CA LYS A 180 -26.65 -17.12 3.84
C LYS A 180 -25.90 -17.76 2.67
N PRO A 181 -26.58 -17.99 1.53
CA PRO A 181 -25.92 -18.49 0.32
C PRO A 181 -24.99 -17.45 -0.32
N THR A 182 -24.99 -16.21 0.16
CA THR A 182 -24.14 -15.12 -0.30
C THR A 182 -23.38 -14.54 0.88
N ILE A 183 -22.09 -14.29 0.69
CA ILE A 183 -21.20 -13.71 1.70
C ILE A 183 -20.60 -12.41 1.21
N ASN A 184 -20.60 -11.41 2.10
CA ASN A 184 -20.05 -10.08 1.87
C ASN A 184 -18.84 -9.90 2.79
N PHE A 185 -17.69 -9.54 2.22
CA PHE A 185 -16.47 -9.35 3.00
C PHE A 185 -15.59 -8.25 2.42
N THR A 186 -14.66 -7.77 3.25
CA THR A 186 -13.62 -6.84 2.83
C THR A 186 -12.38 -7.62 2.39
N ALA A 187 -11.80 -7.24 1.25
CA ALA A 187 -10.51 -7.74 0.80
C ALA A 187 -9.48 -6.60 0.72
N TYR A 188 -8.22 -6.93 0.99
CA TYR A 188 -7.09 -6.01 0.87
C TYR A 188 -6.04 -6.64 -0.04
N ASP A 189 -5.57 -5.88 -1.02
CA ASP A 189 -4.60 -6.36 -2.00
C ASP A 189 -3.50 -5.33 -2.26
N HIS A 190 -2.26 -5.79 -2.36
CA HIS A 190 -1.08 -4.93 -2.50
C HIS A 190 -0.67 -4.80 -3.97
N ASP A 191 -1.53 -4.21 -4.79
CA ASP A 191 -1.29 -4.03 -6.24
C ASP A 191 -0.90 -5.34 -6.93
N SER A 192 -1.54 -6.45 -6.53
CA SER A 192 -1.35 -7.74 -7.17
C SER A 192 -1.69 -7.60 -8.64
N LYS A 193 -0.87 -8.24 -9.47
CA LYS A 193 -1.02 -8.17 -10.91
C LYS A 193 -1.51 -9.51 -11.41
N TYR A 194 -2.42 -9.43 -12.36
CA TYR A 194 -2.69 -10.54 -13.28
C TYR A 194 -3.20 -11.79 -12.53
N GLU A 195 -2.42 -12.87 -12.51
CA GLU A 195 -2.81 -14.13 -11.88
C GLU A 195 -2.93 -14.07 -10.35
N TYR A 196 -2.26 -13.12 -9.70
CA TYR A 196 -2.30 -12.97 -8.25
C TYR A 196 -3.43 -12.04 -7.78
N ASP A 197 -4.19 -11.49 -8.73
CA ASP A 197 -5.32 -10.62 -8.44
C ASP A 197 -6.63 -11.43 -8.55
N PHE A 198 -7.23 -11.70 -7.40
CA PHE A 198 -8.47 -12.47 -7.28
C PHE A 198 -9.66 -11.81 -8.02
N THR A 199 -9.58 -10.50 -8.28
CA THR A 199 -10.62 -9.77 -9.00
C THR A 199 -10.71 -10.18 -10.48
N ASN A 200 -9.73 -10.92 -11.02
CA ASN A 200 -9.74 -11.42 -12.39
C ASN A 200 -10.49 -12.75 -12.60
N TYR A 201 -10.96 -13.41 -11.54
CA TYR A 201 -11.53 -14.76 -11.62
C TYR A 201 -13.00 -14.83 -11.26
N ASP A 202 -13.80 -15.53 -12.06
CA ASP A 202 -15.23 -15.72 -11.79
C ASP A 202 -15.48 -16.58 -10.55
N ASN A 203 -14.65 -17.61 -10.34
CA ASN A 203 -14.76 -18.51 -9.20
C ASN A 203 -13.40 -18.62 -8.49
N VAL A 204 -13.42 -18.54 -7.17
CA VAL A 204 -12.24 -18.67 -6.32
C VAL A 204 -12.52 -19.56 -5.13
N LEU A 205 -11.56 -20.40 -4.76
CA LEU A 205 -11.47 -20.92 -3.39
C LEU A 205 -10.88 -19.79 -2.55
N ILE A 206 -11.57 -19.34 -1.51
CA ILE A 206 -11.19 -18.17 -0.72
C ILE A 206 -11.37 -18.42 0.77
N PHE A 207 -10.54 -17.74 1.57
CA PHE A 207 -10.46 -17.88 3.01
C PHE A 207 -10.83 -16.54 3.66
N VAL A 208 -11.92 -16.53 4.41
CA VAL A 208 -12.50 -15.32 5.01
C VAL A 208 -12.61 -15.53 6.51
N GLY A 209 -11.94 -14.68 7.28
CA GLY A 209 -12.00 -14.69 8.73
C GLY A 209 -12.90 -13.58 9.28
N GLU A 210 -13.57 -13.82 10.39
CA GLU A 210 -14.29 -12.79 11.14
C GLU A 210 -13.38 -12.15 12.19
N PHE A 211 -13.05 -10.87 11.98
CA PHE A 211 -12.21 -10.06 12.86
C PHE A 211 -13.01 -8.86 13.39
N CYS A 212 -13.24 -8.82 14.70
CA CYS A 212 -13.95 -7.77 15.41
C CYS A 212 -15.34 -7.50 14.80
N GLY A 213 -16.03 -8.55 14.34
CA GLY A 213 -17.34 -8.48 13.68
C GLY A 213 -17.31 -8.13 12.18
N ASP A 214 -16.14 -7.94 11.59
CA ASP A 214 -16.00 -7.75 10.13
C ASP A 214 -15.48 -9.02 9.47
N LEU A 215 -16.12 -9.41 8.37
CA LEU A 215 -15.61 -10.47 7.50
C LEU A 215 -14.50 -9.91 6.62
N ILE A 216 -13.30 -10.47 6.75
CA ILE A 216 -12.10 -10.02 6.04
C ILE A 216 -11.44 -11.22 5.36
N GLN A 217 -11.10 -11.08 4.08
CA GLN A 217 -10.29 -12.06 3.37
C GLN A 217 -8.91 -12.17 4.02
N LEU A 218 -8.46 -13.39 4.31
CA LEU A 218 -7.07 -13.62 4.70
C LEU A 218 -6.14 -13.25 3.54
N LYS A 219 -5.17 -12.38 3.82
CA LYS A 219 -4.34 -11.73 2.79
C LYS A 219 -3.63 -12.76 1.91
N TYR A 220 -3.81 -12.62 0.59
CA TYR A 220 -3.30 -13.52 -0.46
C TYR A 220 -3.78 -14.97 -0.40
N GLN A 221 -4.73 -15.31 0.47
CA GLN A 221 -5.27 -16.66 0.57
C GLN A 221 -6.45 -16.79 -0.39
N PHE A 222 -6.16 -17.12 -1.66
CA PHE A 222 -7.16 -17.55 -2.62
C PHE A 222 -6.54 -18.45 -3.70
N PHE A 223 -7.37 -19.24 -4.38
CA PHE A 223 -6.98 -20.00 -5.56
C PHE A 223 -8.03 -19.83 -6.66
N PRO A 224 -7.64 -19.57 -7.91
CA PRO A 224 -8.59 -19.59 -9.03
C PRO A 224 -9.03 -21.03 -9.30
N VAL A 225 -10.34 -21.29 -9.22
CA VAL A 225 -10.86 -22.64 -9.38
C VAL A 225 -11.84 -22.74 -10.52
N TYR A 226 -11.86 -23.91 -11.15
CA TYR A 226 -12.70 -24.22 -12.29
C TYR A 226 -13.41 -25.55 -12.04
N LYS A 227 -14.65 -25.63 -12.49
CA LYS A 227 -15.47 -26.84 -12.38
C LYS A 227 -14.85 -27.95 -13.24
N THR A 228 -14.76 -29.14 -12.70
CA THR A 228 -14.27 -30.35 -13.39
C THR A 228 -15.44 -31.19 -13.88
N LYS A 229 -15.21 -32.08 -14.86
CA LYS A 229 -16.27 -32.93 -15.44
C LYS A 229 -16.96 -33.85 -14.44
N ASP A 230 -16.29 -34.20 -13.35
CA ASP A 230 -16.83 -34.97 -12.24
C ASP A 230 -17.59 -34.11 -11.21
N GLY A 231 -17.76 -32.80 -11.48
CA GLY A 231 -18.53 -31.88 -10.65
C GLY A 231 -17.75 -31.21 -9.52
N ARG A 232 -16.47 -31.55 -9.33
CA ARG A 232 -15.59 -30.95 -8.33
C ARG A 232 -15.02 -29.60 -8.79
N TRP A 233 -14.18 -29.00 -7.95
CA TRP A 233 -13.47 -27.76 -8.23
C TRP A 233 -11.97 -27.97 -8.13
N ALA A 234 -11.22 -27.41 -9.08
CA ALA A 234 -9.76 -27.51 -9.07
C ALA A 234 -9.06 -26.27 -9.61
N THR A 235 -7.85 -26.03 -9.12
CA THR A 235 -6.94 -25.01 -9.66
C THR A 235 -5.91 -25.64 -10.59
N PRO A 236 -5.58 -25.00 -11.72
CA PRO A 236 -4.31 -25.22 -12.41
C PRO A 236 -3.11 -25.05 -11.47
N ILE A 237 -2.01 -25.76 -11.74
CA ILE A 237 -0.81 -25.72 -10.89
C ILE A 237 -0.03 -24.42 -11.08
N ASP A 238 0.12 -23.62 -10.03
CA ASP A 238 1.10 -22.56 -10.04
C ASP A 238 2.52 -23.13 -9.88
N THR A 239 3.25 -23.25 -10.99
CA THR A 239 4.61 -23.79 -11.02
C THR A 239 5.57 -23.05 -10.08
N TYR A 240 5.36 -21.76 -9.84
CA TYR A 240 6.20 -20.97 -8.95
C TYR A 240 5.99 -21.41 -7.49
N MET A 241 4.73 -21.54 -7.10
CA MET A 241 4.34 -21.94 -5.73
C MET A 241 4.57 -23.42 -5.46
N GLU A 242 4.59 -24.27 -6.48
CA GLU A 242 4.71 -25.73 -6.33
C GLU A 242 5.97 -26.14 -5.55
N SER A 243 7.08 -25.43 -5.74
CA SER A 243 8.33 -25.68 -4.99
C SER A 243 8.20 -25.47 -3.47
N SER A 244 7.22 -24.65 -3.05
CA SER A 244 6.92 -24.38 -1.65
C SER A 244 5.99 -25.44 -1.05
N TYR A 245 5.21 -26.12 -1.87
CA TYR A 245 4.28 -27.18 -1.47
C TYR A 245 5.05 -28.51 -1.31
N LYS A 246 5.81 -28.65 -0.23
CA LYS A 246 6.53 -29.88 0.13
C LYS A 246 5.59 -30.96 0.71
N SER A 247 4.57 -31.38 -0.06
CA SER A 247 3.61 -32.39 0.35
C SER A 247 3.63 -33.59 -0.60
N ASP A 248 3.88 -34.78 -0.04
CA ASP A 248 3.79 -36.05 -0.78
C ASP A 248 2.35 -36.59 -0.86
N GLN A 249 1.43 -35.99 -0.09
CA GLN A 249 0.04 -36.45 0.01
C GLN A 249 -0.90 -35.70 -0.95
N PHE A 250 -0.73 -34.38 -1.08
CA PHE A 250 -1.62 -33.53 -1.88
C PHE A 250 -0.99 -33.17 -3.23
N ILE A 251 -0.52 -34.18 -3.96
CA ILE A 251 0.19 -33.97 -5.23
C ILE A 251 -0.76 -33.56 -6.37
N PRO A 252 -0.27 -32.82 -7.38
CA PRO A 252 -1.01 -32.56 -8.60
C PRO A 252 -1.50 -33.85 -9.28
N THR A 253 -2.72 -33.83 -9.81
CA THR A 253 -3.31 -34.96 -10.56
C THR A 253 -3.81 -34.50 -11.93
N ASN A 254 -4.06 -35.46 -12.83
CA ASN A 254 -4.67 -35.15 -14.14
C ASN A 254 -6.11 -34.68 -13.93
N ILE A 255 -6.46 -33.54 -14.53
CA ILE A 255 -7.78 -32.94 -14.36
C ILE A 255 -8.40 -32.66 -15.73
N ILE A 256 -9.67 -33.04 -15.87
CA ILE A 256 -10.49 -32.71 -17.02
C ILE A 256 -11.51 -31.66 -16.58
N PHE A 257 -11.28 -30.42 -17.01
CA PHE A 257 -12.20 -29.32 -16.74
C PHE A 257 -13.49 -29.47 -17.53
N ASP A 258 -14.60 -29.07 -16.94
CA ASP A 258 -15.93 -29.09 -17.56
C ASP A 258 -15.98 -28.15 -18.78
N LYS A 259 -15.45 -26.93 -18.61
CA LYS A 259 -15.22 -25.96 -19.68
C LYS A 259 -13.74 -25.88 -20.01
N PRO A 260 -13.37 -25.64 -21.29
CA PRO A 260 -11.97 -25.41 -21.65
C PRO A 260 -11.37 -24.27 -20.84
N VAL A 261 -10.30 -24.56 -20.11
CA VAL A 261 -9.47 -23.55 -19.44
C VAL A 261 -8.25 -23.33 -20.31
N ALA A 262 -8.01 -22.09 -20.72
CA ALA A 262 -6.84 -21.74 -21.51
C ALA A 262 -6.44 -20.29 -21.24
N PHE A 263 -5.13 -20.05 -21.17
CA PHE A 263 -4.55 -18.73 -20.96
C PHE A 263 -3.70 -18.33 -22.16
N ASP A 264 -3.59 -17.04 -22.44
CA ASP A 264 -2.60 -16.58 -23.42
C ASP A 264 -1.18 -16.81 -22.89
N LEU A 265 -0.33 -17.44 -23.70
CA LEU A 265 1.07 -17.69 -23.36
C LEU A 265 1.82 -16.39 -23.09
N LEU A 266 1.53 -15.36 -23.88
CA LEU A 266 2.01 -14.00 -23.70
C LEU A 266 0.83 -13.02 -23.82
N ARG A 267 0.70 -12.13 -22.83
CA ARG A 267 -0.39 -11.16 -22.78
C ARG A 267 -0.22 -9.99 -23.75
N SER A 268 1.01 -9.56 -24.02
CA SER A 268 1.31 -8.37 -24.83
C SER A 268 1.99 -8.66 -26.17
N ASN A 269 2.73 -9.77 -26.28
CA ASN A 269 3.41 -10.13 -27.51
C ASN A 269 2.73 -11.35 -28.16
N LYS A 270 2.10 -11.12 -29.32
CA LYS A 270 1.41 -12.19 -30.06
C LYS A 270 2.37 -13.16 -30.76
N ASN A 271 3.65 -12.78 -30.90
CA ASN A 271 4.70 -13.59 -31.53
C ASN A 271 5.92 -13.73 -30.58
N PRO A 272 5.85 -14.59 -29.55
CA PRO A 272 7.01 -14.92 -28.73
C PRO A 272 8.20 -15.41 -29.57
N SER A 273 9.43 -15.10 -29.18
CA SER A 273 10.58 -15.85 -29.69
C SER A 273 10.61 -17.26 -29.09
N GLU A 274 11.24 -18.22 -29.77
CA GLU A 274 11.38 -19.60 -29.25
C GLU A 274 12.05 -19.64 -27.88
N GLU A 275 13.04 -18.78 -27.64
CA GLU A 275 13.72 -18.63 -26.36
C GLU A 275 12.77 -18.17 -25.24
N GLN A 276 11.87 -17.22 -25.51
CA GLN A 276 10.86 -16.78 -24.55
C GLN A 276 9.89 -17.91 -24.19
N ILE A 277 9.47 -18.70 -25.18
CA ILE A 277 8.59 -19.87 -24.95
C ILE A 277 9.33 -20.90 -24.08
N ALA A 278 10.58 -21.21 -24.41
CA ALA A 278 11.39 -22.15 -23.64
C ALA A 278 11.58 -21.70 -22.19
N GLN A 279 11.80 -20.40 -21.97
CA GLN A 279 11.90 -19.83 -20.63
C GLN A 279 10.58 -19.96 -19.86
N LEU A 280 9.45 -19.58 -20.48
CA LEU A 280 8.12 -19.69 -19.86
C LEU A 280 7.77 -21.13 -19.50
N LYS A 281 8.08 -22.10 -20.36
CA LYS A 281 7.93 -23.53 -20.08
C LYS A 281 8.71 -23.95 -18.84
N LYS A 282 9.93 -23.42 -18.66
CA LYS A 282 10.77 -23.77 -17.52
C LYS A 282 10.29 -23.14 -16.21
N ILE A 283 9.87 -21.87 -16.23
CA ILE A 283 9.63 -21.09 -15.01
C ILE A 283 8.17 -21.01 -14.58
N LYS A 284 7.22 -21.10 -15.51
CA LYS A 284 5.80 -20.78 -15.25
C LYS A 284 4.84 -21.86 -15.74
N PHE A 285 5.07 -22.41 -16.92
CA PHE A 285 4.17 -23.34 -17.58
C PHE A 285 4.87 -24.67 -17.88
N SER A 286 5.33 -25.35 -16.83
CA SER A 286 5.99 -26.65 -16.96
C SER A 286 5.15 -27.62 -17.79
N GLU A 287 5.79 -28.28 -18.76
CA GLU A 287 5.14 -29.30 -19.61
C GLU A 287 4.58 -30.48 -18.80
N LYS A 288 5.04 -30.65 -17.55
CA LYS A 288 4.46 -31.59 -16.59
C LYS A 288 3.00 -31.26 -16.28
N TYR A 289 2.64 -29.98 -16.20
CA TYR A 289 1.33 -29.52 -15.75
C TYR A 289 0.51 -28.84 -16.85
N TYR A 290 1.16 -28.44 -17.94
CA TYR A 290 0.58 -27.63 -19.00
C TYR A 290 0.91 -28.16 -20.39
N LYS A 291 -0.05 -28.02 -21.30
CA LYS A 291 0.12 -28.17 -22.74
C LYS A 291 0.13 -26.79 -23.37
N ILE A 292 1.06 -26.53 -24.29
CA ILE A 292 1.15 -25.26 -25.01
C ILE A 292 0.87 -25.50 -26.49
N GLU A 293 -0.21 -24.90 -27.00
CA GLU A 293 -0.64 -25.05 -28.39
C GLU A 293 -1.20 -23.73 -28.91
N ASN A 294 -0.84 -23.35 -30.14
CA ASN A 294 -1.39 -22.16 -30.82
C ASN A 294 -1.35 -20.87 -29.98
N GLY A 295 -0.25 -20.66 -29.24
CA GLY A 295 -0.08 -19.50 -28.36
C GLY A 295 -0.92 -19.51 -27.08
N LYS A 296 -1.60 -20.63 -26.78
CA LYS A 296 -2.38 -20.85 -25.57
C LYS A 296 -1.69 -21.84 -24.64
N VAL A 297 -1.90 -21.63 -23.35
CA VAL A 297 -1.49 -22.51 -22.26
C VAL A 297 -2.74 -23.20 -21.73
N ILE A 298 -2.75 -24.52 -21.79
CA ILE A 298 -3.87 -25.37 -21.42
C ILE A 298 -3.44 -26.23 -20.23
N PRO A 299 -4.04 -26.10 -19.04
CA PRO A 299 -3.72 -26.95 -17.90
C PRO A 299 -4.17 -28.38 -18.16
N ILE A 300 -3.27 -29.34 -17.92
CA ILE A 300 -3.54 -30.79 -18.00
C ILE A 300 -3.51 -31.46 -16.62
N MET A 301 -2.92 -30.78 -15.63
CA MET A 301 -2.94 -31.17 -14.23
C MET A 301 -3.43 -30.03 -13.35
N GLY A 302 -3.92 -30.37 -12.17
CA GLY A 302 -4.33 -29.42 -11.16
C GLY A 302 -4.42 -30.04 -9.78
N ARG A 303 -4.92 -29.26 -8.83
CA ARG A 303 -5.19 -29.70 -7.46
C ARG A 303 -6.63 -29.37 -7.10
N TYR A 304 -7.33 -30.33 -6.52
CA TYR A 304 -8.72 -30.13 -6.13
C TYR A 304 -8.83 -29.23 -4.89
N ALA A 305 -9.97 -28.55 -4.76
CA ALA A 305 -10.24 -27.62 -3.68
C ALA A 305 -10.08 -28.28 -2.29
N GLU A 306 -10.56 -29.51 -2.09
CA GLU A 306 -10.43 -30.23 -0.82
C GLU A 306 -8.96 -30.39 -0.40
N ASP A 307 -8.09 -30.70 -1.37
CA ASP A 307 -6.67 -30.95 -1.14
C ASP A 307 -5.91 -29.63 -0.92
N LEU A 308 -6.32 -28.56 -1.60
CA LEU A 308 -5.79 -27.20 -1.36
C LEU A 308 -6.09 -26.72 0.06
N VAL A 309 -7.30 -26.98 0.57
CA VAL A 309 -7.67 -26.59 1.94
C VAL A 309 -6.83 -27.34 2.97
N LYS A 310 -6.63 -28.65 2.79
CA LYS A 310 -5.77 -29.45 3.68
C LYS A 310 -4.31 -28.99 3.63
N LEU A 311 -3.78 -28.76 2.43
CA LEU A 311 -2.44 -28.23 2.23
C LEU A 311 -2.27 -26.85 2.88
N TRP A 312 -3.24 -25.95 2.71
CA TRP A 312 -3.24 -24.64 3.34
C TRP A 312 -3.23 -24.76 4.87
N ASN A 313 -4.01 -25.70 5.42
CA ASN A 313 -4.05 -25.95 6.85
C ASN A 313 -2.66 -26.33 7.39
N GLU A 314 -1.99 -27.32 6.77
CA GLU A 314 -0.68 -27.80 7.19
C GLU A 314 0.43 -26.76 7.03
N LEU A 315 0.40 -25.99 5.95
CA LEU A 315 1.50 -25.08 5.63
C LEU A 315 1.39 -23.73 6.31
N TYR A 316 0.16 -23.27 6.59
CA TYR A 316 -0.10 -21.91 7.03
C TYR A 316 -0.86 -21.89 8.36
N TRP A 317 -2.03 -22.51 8.44
CA TRP A 317 -2.95 -22.33 9.57
C TRP A 317 -2.44 -22.93 10.88
N GLU A 318 -1.92 -24.16 10.85
CA GLU A 318 -1.36 -24.81 12.06
C GLU A 318 -0.14 -24.09 12.62
N LYS A 319 0.50 -23.20 11.84
CA LYS A 319 1.62 -22.37 12.33
C LYS A 319 1.19 -21.05 12.96
N LEU A 320 -0.06 -20.65 12.74
CA LEU A 320 -0.65 -19.44 13.30
C LEU A 320 -1.35 -19.67 14.64
N LYS A 321 -1.69 -20.93 14.95
CA LYS A 321 -2.21 -21.36 16.25
C LYS A 321 -1.08 -21.68 17.22
#